data_AF-A0A835AFT4-F1
#
_entry.id   AF-A0A835AFT4-F1
#
_cell.length_a   1.000
_cell.length_b   1.000
_cell.length_c   1.000
_cell.angle_alpha   90.00
_cell.angle_beta   90.00
_cell.angle_gamma   90.00
#
_symmetry.space_group_name_H-M   'P 1'
#
loop_
_entity.id
_entity.type
_entity.pdbx_description
1 polymer ?
#
loop_
_entity_poly.entity_id
_entity_poly.type
_entity_poly.pdbx_seq_one_letter_code
_entity_poly.pdbx_strand_id
1 'polypeptide(L)'
;MGILMEVKHKNLVKFLAYCNKGEKRYLCFEFLSGGSLDKLLYASKHNENEKPFSRENDILLDWESRYYIMKEVCTGLHYLHAEWSSAEKILHLDLKAGNILIDQGGVVVKIADFGISRLFDAHRTYEYLTNKFILGMRAYLPQECLTAKPKVSDKALEALGNGDVKKLIDHTLRERLEDHSVPQVLNCIRIACDCLNDDPKQRPDTKQIAQRLDH
;
A
#
# COMPACT_ATOMS: atom_id res chain seq x y z
N MET A 1 10.56 -14.00 13.96
CA MET A 1 11.39 -12.94 14.56
C MET A 1 12.58 -12.52 13.70
N GLY A 2 13.25 -13.44 12.98
CA GLY A 2 14.43 -13.11 12.15
C GLY A 2 14.22 -11.95 11.17
N ILE A 3 13.18 -12.03 10.31
CA ILE A 3 12.90 -11.03 9.27
C ILE A 3 12.80 -9.60 9.84
N LEU A 4 12.08 -9.42 10.96
CA LEU A 4 11.89 -8.10 11.59
C LEU A 4 13.21 -7.46 12.06
N MET A 5 14.23 -8.24 12.39
CA MET A 5 15.51 -7.73 12.89
C MET A 5 16.49 -7.37 11.75
N GLU A 6 16.34 -8.00 10.59
CA GLU A 6 17.27 -7.88 9.47
C GLU A 6 16.82 -6.85 8.43
N VAL A 7 15.50 -6.69 8.25
CA VAL A 7 14.90 -5.76 7.30
C VAL A 7 15.12 -4.32 7.77
N LYS A 8 15.86 -3.54 6.97
CA LYS A 8 16.18 -2.13 7.27
C LYS A 8 16.10 -1.30 6.00
N HIS A 9 15.09 -0.43 5.94
CA HIS A 9 14.88 0.45 4.81
C HIS A 9 14.13 1.71 5.24
N LYS A 10 14.37 2.85 4.55
CA LYS A 10 13.78 4.15 4.91
C LYS A 10 12.25 4.15 4.90
N ASN A 11 11.64 3.33 4.02
CA ASN A 11 10.19 3.21 3.86
C ASN A 11 9.58 2.02 4.60
N LEU A 12 10.29 1.41 5.55
CA LEU A 12 9.78 0.32 6.36
C LEU A 12 9.90 0.68 7.84
N VAL A 13 8.86 0.38 8.62
CA VAL A 13 8.89 0.65 10.06
C VAL A 13 9.98 -0.19 10.72
N LYS A 14 10.90 0.51 11.39
CA LYS A 14 12.04 -0.05 12.09
C LYS A 14 11.58 -0.73 13.36
N PHE A 15 11.86 -2.02 13.44
CA PHE A 15 11.83 -2.77 14.69
C PHE A 15 12.98 -2.30 15.61
N LEU A 16 12.66 -2.03 16.86
CA LEU A 16 13.62 -1.53 17.85
C LEU A 16 14.01 -2.60 18.86
N ALA A 17 13.02 -3.32 19.41
CA ALA A 17 13.24 -4.31 20.44
C ALA A 17 12.05 -5.27 20.58
N TYR A 18 12.27 -6.43 21.20
CA TYR A 18 11.20 -7.23 21.76
C TYR A 18 11.42 -7.41 23.26
N CYS A 19 10.33 -7.57 23.99
CA CYS A 19 10.37 -7.98 25.39
C CYS A 19 9.57 -9.28 25.54
N ASN A 20 10.21 -10.26 26.17
CA ASN A 20 9.62 -11.53 26.54
C ASN A 20 9.73 -11.68 28.06
N LYS A 21 8.66 -11.34 28.80
CA LYS A 21 8.62 -11.40 30.26
C LYS A 21 7.38 -12.17 30.74
N GLY A 22 7.59 -13.35 31.30
CA GLY A 22 6.52 -14.25 31.74
C GLY A 22 5.62 -14.65 30.57
N GLU A 23 4.33 -14.35 30.66
CA GLU A 23 3.35 -14.57 29.58
C GLU A 23 3.21 -13.39 28.62
N LYS A 24 3.84 -12.25 28.92
CA LYS A 24 3.69 -11.04 28.10
C LYS A 24 4.74 -11.00 27.00
N ARG A 25 4.30 -10.66 25.79
CA ARG A 25 5.16 -10.47 24.62
C ARG A 25 4.91 -9.06 24.09
N TYR A 26 5.99 -8.29 23.95
CA TYR A 26 5.93 -6.93 23.42
C TYR A 26 6.88 -6.81 22.24
N LEU A 27 6.44 -6.08 21.22
CA LEU A 27 7.25 -5.65 20.10
C LEU A 27 7.28 -4.13 20.10
N CYS A 28 8.48 -3.58 20.06
CA CYS A 28 8.73 -2.15 20.06
C CYS A 28 9.19 -1.76 18.66
N PHE A 29 8.50 -0.79 18.08
CA PHE A 29 8.80 -0.22 16.78
C PHE A 29 9.05 1.28 16.92
N GLU A 30 9.68 1.89 15.93
CA GLU A 30 9.68 3.35 15.82
C GLU A 30 8.24 3.89 15.74
N PHE A 31 8.05 5.09 16.27
CA PHE A 31 6.74 5.74 16.30
C PHE A 31 6.67 6.84 15.22
N LEU A 32 5.59 6.83 14.44
CA LEU A 32 5.29 7.84 13.42
C LEU A 32 4.07 8.64 13.86
N SER A 33 4.27 9.93 14.13
CA SER A 33 3.27 10.81 14.78
C SER A 33 2.08 11.21 13.89
N GLY A 34 2.20 11.09 12.57
CA GLY A 34 1.11 11.37 11.63
C GLY A 34 0.05 10.26 11.59
N GLY A 35 0.36 9.08 12.12
CA GLY A 35 -0.56 7.94 12.16
C GLY A 35 -0.69 7.24 10.81
N SER A 36 -1.80 6.52 10.62
CA SER A 36 -2.03 5.68 9.45
C SER A 36 -2.69 6.44 8.30
N LEU A 37 -2.39 6.05 7.06
CA LEU A 37 -2.87 6.69 5.84
C LEU A 37 -4.39 6.61 5.69
N ASP A 38 -5.03 5.52 6.12
CA ASP A 38 -6.49 5.39 6.10
C ASP A 38 -7.19 6.50 6.90
N LYS A 39 -6.64 6.87 8.07
CA LYS A 39 -7.15 7.97 8.88
C LYS A 39 -7.00 9.32 8.18
N LEU A 40 -5.94 9.50 7.40
CA LEU A 40 -5.71 10.73 6.63
C LEU A 40 -6.58 10.81 5.36
N LEU A 41 -6.88 9.67 4.73
CA LEU A 41 -7.73 9.60 3.55
C LEU A 41 -9.23 9.72 3.88
N TYR A 42 -9.65 9.22 5.05
CA TYR A 42 -11.05 9.10 5.43
C TYR A 42 -11.42 9.86 6.72
N ALA A 43 -10.61 10.83 7.14
CA ALA A 43 -10.83 11.62 8.36
C ALA A 43 -12.26 12.18 8.49
N SER A 44 -12.87 12.58 7.37
CA SER A 44 -14.24 13.14 7.32
C SER A 44 -15.38 12.14 7.54
N LYS A 45 -15.10 10.83 7.71
CA LYS A 45 -16.11 9.79 7.95
C LYS A 45 -16.19 9.32 9.40
N HIS A 46 -15.36 9.83 10.31
CA HIS A 46 -15.48 9.51 11.74
C HIS A 46 -16.63 10.28 12.38
N ASN A 47 -17.50 9.55 13.06
CA ASN A 47 -18.74 10.00 13.69
C ASN A 47 -18.55 11.25 14.56
N GLU A 48 -19.55 12.14 14.54
CA GLU A 48 -19.71 13.32 15.41
C GLU A 48 -19.59 13.03 16.93
N ASN A 49 -19.57 11.75 17.33
CA ASN A 49 -19.55 11.28 18.71
C ASN A 49 -18.17 10.83 19.23
N GLU A 50 -17.17 10.69 18.36
CA GLU A 50 -15.78 10.48 18.79
C GLU A 50 -15.09 11.84 18.75
N LYS A 51 -14.79 12.41 19.93
CA LYS A 51 -13.92 13.59 20.00
C LYS A 51 -12.66 13.27 19.20
N PRO A 52 -12.39 13.96 18.06
CA PRO A 52 -11.11 13.84 17.43
C PRO A 52 -10.10 14.21 18.51
N PHE A 53 -9.03 13.45 18.64
CA PHE A 53 -7.80 14.05 19.13
C PHE A 53 -7.62 15.26 18.23
N SER A 54 -7.88 16.46 18.75
CA SER A 54 -8.08 17.69 18.00
C SER A 54 -6.88 17.89 17.08
N ARG A 55 -6.98 17.41 15.85
CA ARG A 55 -6.08 17.78 14.79
C ARG A 55 -6.65 19.08 14.30
N GLU A 56 -5.96 20.18 14.57
CA GLU A 56 -6.28 21.53 14.05
C GLU A 56 -6.30 21.58 12.50
N ASN A 57 -6.15 20.44 11.83
CA ASN A 57 -5.94 20.26 10.42
C ASN A 57 -6.63 18.96 9.97
N ASP A 58 -7.95 19.00 9.74
CA ASP A 58 -8.65 18.05 8.85
C ASP A 58 -8.19 18.27 7.39
N ILE A 59 -6.88 18.21 7.16
CA ILE A 59 -6.29 18.40 5.85
C ILE A 59 -6.39 17.07 5.12
N LEU A 60 -7.45 16.95 4.31
CA LEU A 60 -7.55 15.90 3.31
C LEU A 60 -6.34 15.96 2.38
N LEU A 61 -5.61 14.85 2.26
CA LEU A 61 -4.45 14.73 1.38
C LEU A 61 -4.80 15.13 -0.05
N ASP A 62 -4.05 16.09 -0.60
CA ASP A 62 -4.10 16.47 -2.01
C ASP A 62 -3.48 15.40 -2.91
N TRP A 63 -3.51 15.64 -4.22
CA TRP A 63 -2.99 14.69 -5.20
C TRP A 63 -1.47 14.52 -5.09
N GLU A 64 -0.72 15.62 -4.94
CA GLU A 64 0.74 15.58 -4.87
C GLU A 64 1.21 14.74 -3.67
N SER A 65 0.60 14.92 -2.50
CA SER A 65 0.90 14.13 -1.31
C SER A 65 0.57 12.65 -1.53
N ARG A 66 -0.59 12.34 -2.14
CA ARG A 66 -0.96 10.94 -2.45
C ARG A 66 0.04 10.30 -3.43
N TYR A 67 0.46 11.05 -4.44
CA TYR A 67 1.43 10.58 -5.42
C TYR A 67 2.80 10.33 -4.78
N TYR A 68 3.26 11.24 -3.93
CA TYR A 68 4.46 11.05 -3.12
C TYR A 68 4.39 9.77 -2.27
N ILE A 69 3.28 9.57 -1.55
CA ILE A 69 3.06 8.37 -0.73
C ILE A 69 3.09 7.10 -1.58
N MET A 70 2.44 7.10 -2.76
CA MET A 70 2.46 5.95 -3.67
C MET A 70 3.90 5.59 -4.09
N LYS A 71 4.73 6.58 -4.42
CA LYS A 71 6.14 6.34 -4.77
C LYS A 71 6.93 5.75 -3.61
N GLU A 72 6.84 6.33 -2.42
CA GLU A 72 7.58 5.84 -1.25
C GLU A 72 7.14 4.41 -0.83
N VAL A 73 5.84 4.08 -0.97
CA VAL A 73 5.35 2.71 -0.78
C VAL A 73 5.93 1.77 -1.84
N CYS A 74 5.97 2.19 -3.12
CA CYS A 74 6.56 1.38 -4.19
C CYS A 74 8.06 1.13 -3.95
N THR A 75 8.81 2.14 -3.48
CA THR A 75 10.21 1.97 -3.08
C THR A 75 10.36 0.94 -1.95
N GLY A 76 9.52 1.02 -0.91
CA GLY A 76 9.52 0.03 0.18
C GLY A 76 9.22 -1.39 -0.29
N LEU A 77 8.25 -1.56 -1.20
CA LEU A 77 7.92 -2.86 -1.78
C LEU A 77 9.01 -3.37 -2.72
N HIS A 78 9.65 -2.49 -3.49
CA HIS A 78 10.76 -2.88 -4.35
C HIS A 78 11.90 -3.48 -3.54
N TYR A 79 12.26 -2.83 -2.42
CA TYR A 79 13.26 -3.36 -1.50
C TYR A 79 12.90 -4.78 -1.02
N LEU A 80 11.68 -4.99 -0.54
CA LEU A 80 11.23 -6.30 -0.03
C LEU A 80 11.25 -7.41 -1.09
N HIS A 81 10.96 -7.06 -2.34
CA HIS A 81 10.77 -8.03 -3.44
C HIS A 81 12.02 -8.27 -4.29
N ALA A 82 13.00 -7.35 -4.26
CA ALA A 82 14.11 -7.38 -5.22
C ALA A 82 15.49 -7.02 -4.63
N GLU A 83 15.56 -6.16 -3.60
CA GLU A 83 16.87 -5.66 -3.11
C GLU A 83 17.31 -6.30 -1.80
N TRP A 84 16.38 -6.76 -0.95
CA TRP A 84 16.70 -7.29 0.36
C TRP A 84 17.56 -8.56 0.30
N SER A 85 17.24 -9.47 -0.63
CA SER A 85 17.99 -10.71 -0.86
C SER A 85 17.89 -11.15 -2.32
N SER A 86 18.97 -11.75 -2.84
CA SER A 86 19.00 -12.31 -4.20
C SER A 86 18.33 -13.69 -4.30
N ALA A 87 18.20 -14.41 -3.17
CA ALA A 87 17.61 -15.74 -3.12
C ALA A 87 16.16 -15.74 -2.62
N GLU A 88 15.81 -14.76 -1.80
CA GLU A 88 14.52 -14.70 -1.10
C GLU A 88 13.83 -13.35 -1.28
N LYS A 89 12.50 -13.40 -1.27
CA LYS A 89 11.61 -12.24 -1.31
C LYS A 89 10.77 -12.22 -0.06
N ILE A 90 10.47 -11.04 0.46
CA ILE A 90 9.53 -10.88 1.57
C ILE A 90 8.19 -10.43 1.00
N LEU A 91 7.16 -11.26 1.16
CA LEU A 91 5.78 -10.82 0.88
C LEU A 91 5.17 -10.25 2.15
N HIS A 92 4.64 -9.03 2.06
CA HIS A 92 4.00 -8.35 3.17
C HIS A 92 2.70 -9.04 3.63
N LEU A 93 1.86 -9.42 2.65
CA LEU A 93 0.55 -10.09 2.77
C LEU A 93 -0.59 -9.29 3.43
N ASP A 94 -0.32 -8.19 4.13
CA ASP A 94 -1.36 -7.28 4.65
C ASP A 94 -1.15 -5.82 4.21
N LEU A 95 -0.80 -5.59 2.95
CA LEU A 95 -0.59 -4.24 2.46
C LEU A 95 -1.94 -3.52 2.26
N LYS A 96 -2.19 -2.51 3.08
CA LYS A 96 -3.42 -1.68 3.07
C LYS A 96 -3.10 -0.29 3.63
N ALA A 97 -3.98 0.69 3.39
CA ALA A 97 -3.79 2.06 3.87
C ALA A 97 -3.60 2.15 5.40
N GLY A 98 -4.27 1.30 6.18
CA GLY A 98 -4.09 1.23 7.64
C GLY A 98 -2.69 0.79 8.09
N ASN A 99 -1.93 0.13 7.21
CA ASN A 99 -0.56 -0.34 7.45
C ASN A 99 0.49 0.56 6.77
N ILE A 100 0.09 1.73 6.25
CA ILE A 100 1.02 2.77 5.82
C ILE A 100 1.02 3.87 6.88
N LEU A 101 2.15 4.09 7.52
CA LEU A 101 2.33 5.11 8.56
C LEU A 101 3.07 6.33 7.99
N ILE A 102 2.68 7.51 8.48
CA ILE A 102 3.23 8.80 8.05
C ILE A 102 3.65 9.59 9.27
N ASP A 103 4.74 10.36 9.19
CA ASP A 103 5.09 11.33 10.21
C ASP A 103 4.19 12.58 10.16
N GLN A 104 4.23 13.40 11.20
CA GLN A 104 3.41 14.62 11.25
C GLN A 104 3.78 15.63 10.14
N GLY A 105 5.02 15.60 9.64
CA GLY A 105 5.47 16.45 8.53
C GLY A 105 4.99 16.00 7.16
N GLY A 106 4.48 14.75 7.02
CA GLY A 106 4.10 14.20 5.73
C GLY A 106 5.29 13.81 4.82
N VAL A 107 6.52 13.88 5.34
CA VAL A 107 7.77 13.66 4.58
C VAL A 107 8.28 12.23 4.73
N VAL A 108 7.86 11.52 5.77
CA VAL A 108 8.30 10.15 6.04
C VAL A 108 7.13 9.21 5.91
N VAL A 109 7.21 8.30 4.93
CA VAL A 109 6.18 7.29 4.64
C VAL A 109 6.78 5.90 4.85
N LYS A 110 6.14 5.08 5.69
CA LYS A 110 6.63 3.73 6.03
C LYS A 110 5.55 2.67 6.01
N ILE A 111 5.88 1.52 5.43
CA ILE A 111 5.08 0.29 5.50
C ILE A 111 5.29 -0.35 6.87
N ALA A 112 4.18 -0.69 7.53
CA ALA A 112 4.12 -1.23 8.87
C ALA A 112 3.36 -2.58 8.89
N ASP A 113 3.41 -3.25 10.04
CA ASP A 113 2.68 -4.49 10.32
C ASP A 113 3.07 -5.69 9.43
N PHE A 114 4.27 -6.20 9.68
CA PHE A 114 4.79 -7.43 9.08
C PHE A 114 4.32 -8.71 9.83
N GLY A 115 3.26 -8.63 10.64
CA GLY A 115 2.84 -9.72 11.53
C GLY A 115 2.52 -11.03 10.82
N ILE A 116 2.07 -10.94 9.55
CA ILE A 116 1.79 -12.10 8.70
C ILE A 116 2.75 -12.25 7.52
N SER A 117 3.81 -11.45 7.44
CA SER A 117 4.76 -11.50 6.33
C SER A 117 5.52 -12.83 6.29
N ARG A 118 6.03 -13.18 5.10
CA ARG A 118 6.66 -14.46 4.83
C ARG A 118 7.83 -14.31 3.85
N LEU A 119 8.86 -15.15 4.03
CA LEU A 119 9.94 -15.33 3.07
C LEU A 119 9.50 -16.32 1.99
N PHE A 120 9.90 -16.03 0.76
CA PHE A 120 9.64 -16.87 -0.40
C PHE A 120 10.89 -17.01 -1.24
N ASP A 121 11.12 -18.21 -1.75
CA ASP A 121 12.11 -18.44 -2.80
C ASP A 121 11.75 -17.58 -4.02
N ALA A 122 12.71 -16.81 -4.50
CA ALA A 122 12.55 -15.91 -5.64
C ALA A 122 12.01 -16.60 -6.90
N HIS A 123 12.19 -17.93 -7.02
CA HIS A 123 11.77 -18.77 -8.13
C HIS A 123 10.36 -19.39 -8.00
N ARG A 124 9.69 -19.30 -6.83
CA ARG A 124 8.41 -19.99 -6.57
C ARG A 124 7.28 -19.12 -5.99
N THR A 125 7.24 -17.83 -6.31
CA THR A 125 6.26 -16.89 -5.73
C THR A 125 4.78 -17.24 -5.99
N TYR A 126 4.44 -17.90 -7.10
CA TYR A 126 3.04 -18.15 -7.49
C TYR A 126 2.45 -19.47 -6.96
N GLU A 127 3.29 -20.46 -6.64
CA GLU A 127 2.83 -21.83 -6.38
C GLU A 127 2.30 -22.04 -4.95
N TYR A 128 2.60 -21.10 -4.05
CA TYR A 128 2.30 -21.22 -2.62
C TYR A 128 1.01 -20.51 -2.20
N LEU A 129 0.63 -19.42 -2.86
CA LEU A 129 -0.62 -18.67 -2.58
C LEU A 129 -1.87 -19.49 -2.89
N THR A 130 -1.75 -20.50 -3.75
CA THR A 130 -2.85 -21.36 -4.20
C THR A 130 -3.07 -22.60 -3.32
N ASN A 131 -2.11 -23.00 -2.47
CA ASN A 131 -2.11 -24.35 -1.90
C ASN A 131 -2.15 -24.47 -0.36
N LYS A 132 -2.01 -23.41 0.46
CA LYS A 132 -1.96 -23.61 1.93
C LYS A 132 -2.24 -22.38 2.80
N PHE A 133 -3.52 -22.03 2.99
CA PHE A 133 -4.02 -20.90 3.81
C PHE A 133 -3.98 -19.55 3.10
N ILE A 134 -5.18 -19.02 2.85
CA ILE A 134 -5.38 -17.63 2.42
C ILE A 134 -5.09 -16.73 3.63
N LEU A 135 -4.00 -15.97 3.56
CA LEU A 135 -3.59 -14.98 4.56
C LEU A 135 -3.71 -13.57 3.97
N GLY A 136 -4.12 -12.60 4.79
CA GLY A 136 -4.30 -11.21 4.38
C GLY A 136 -5.75 -10.74 4.43
N MET A 137 -5.96 -9.43 4.31
CA MET A 137 -7.29 -8.85 4.26
C MET A 137 -7.99 -9.18 2.93
N ARG A 138 -9.18 -9.79 2.97
CA ARG A 138 -9.91 -10.29 1.79
C ARG A 138 -10.01 -9.30 0.63
N ALA A 139 -10.22 -8.01 0.91
CA ALA A 139 -10.34 -6.98 -0.11
C ALA A 139 -9.03 -6.67 -0.87
N TYR A 140 -7.89 -7.09 -0.33
CA TYR A 140 -6.54 -6.84 -0.87
C TYR A 140 -5.86 -8.11 -1.37
N LEU A 141 -6.58 -9.24 -1.36
CA LEU A 141 -6.06 -10.50 -1.87
C LEU A 141 -6.00 -10.48 -3.41
N PRO A 142 -4.97 -11.10 -4.01
CA PRO A 142 -4.95 -11.38 -5.44
C PRO A 142 -6.19 -12.17 -5.87
N GLN A 143 -6.65 -11.98 -7.11
CA GLN A 143 -7.88 -12.59 -7.64
C GLN A 143 -7.87 -14.12 -7.56
N GLU A 144 -6.70 -14.75 -7.70
CA GLU A 144 -6.50 -16.20 -7.60
C GLU A 144 -6.74 -16.76 -6.18
N CYS A 145 -6.71 -15.91 -5.16
CA CYS A 145 -7.02 -16.27 -3.78
C CYS A 145 -8.52 -16.06 -3.45
N LEU A 146 -9.33 -15.57 -4.40
CA LEU A 146 -10.73 -15.22 -4.20
C LEU A 146 -11.65 -16.11 -5.05
N THR A 147 -12.80 -16.49 -4.48
CA THR A 147 -13.84 -17.24 -5.21
C THR A 147 -14.54 -16.37 -6.26
N ALA A 148 -14.71 -15.08 -5.97
CA ALA A 148 -15.16 -14.07 -6.93
C ALA A 148 -13.95 -13.23 -7.34
N LYS A 149 -13.66 -13.16 -8.64
CA LYS A 149 -12.53 -12.39 -9.18
C LYS A 149 -12.92 -10.92 -9.31
N PRO A 150 -12.40 -10.00 -8.46
CA PRO A 150 -12.68 -8.57 -8.62
C PRO A 150 -12.12 -8.09 -9.95
N LYS A 151 -12.99 -7.53 -10.81
CA LYS A 151 -12.61 -6.95 -12.10
C LYS A 151 -12.87 -5.45 -12.09
N VAL A 152 -12.05 -4.71 -12.84
CA VAL A 152 -12.35 -3.32 -13.17
C VAL A 152 -13.67 -3.32 -13.94
N SER A 153 -14.62 -2.47 -13.52
CA SER A 153 -15.94 -2.43 -14.17
C SER A 153 -15.84 -1.86 -15.59
N ASP A 154 -16.70 -2.31 -16.50
CA ASP A 154 -16.75 -1.80 -17.88
C ASP A 154 -16.92 -0.28 -17.90
N LYS A 155 -17.71 0.26 -16.96
CA LYS A 155 -17.90 1.71 -16.78
C LYS A 155 -16.60 2.43 -16.41
N ALA A 156 -15.75 1.81 -15.58
CA ALA A 156 -14.45 2.37 -15.25
C ALA A 156 -13.47 2.28 -16.43
N LEU A 157 -13.51 1.19 -17.21
CA LEU A 157 -12.72 1.07 -18.44
C LEU A 157 -13.13 2.10 -19.49
N GLU A 158 -14.43 2.32 -19.67
CA GLU A 158 -14.99 3.33 -20.57
C GLU A 158 -14.57 4.75 -20.13
N ALA A 159 -14.73 5.07 -18.84
CA ALA A 159 -14.28 6.35 -18.29
C ALA A 159 -12.78 6.56 -18.46
N LEU A 160 -11.97 5.50 -18.30
CA LEU A 160 -10.53 5.54 -18.55
C LEU A 160 -10.20 5.77 -20.03
N GLY A 161 -10.92 5.13 -20.95
CA GLY A 161 -10.76 5.31 -22.41
C GLY A 161 -11.13 6.72 -22.86
N ASN A 162 -12.15 7.32 -22.24
CA ASN A 162 -12.59 8.68 -22.50
C ASN A 162 -11.77 9.75 -21.76
N GLY A 163 -10.85 9.37 -20.88
CA GLY A 163 -10.08 10.30 -20.04
C GLY A 163 -10.90 11.00 -18.96
N ASP A 164 -12.07 10.47 -18.59
CA ASP A 164 -12.96 11.04 -17.57
C ASP A 164 -12.49 10.71 -16.15
N VAL A 165 -11.41 11.38 -15.74
CA VAL A 165 -10.72 11.16 -14.46
C VAL A 165 -11.63 11.39 -13.26
N LYS A 166 -12.59 12.32 -13.34
CA LYS A 166 -13.50 12.65 -12.23
C LYS A 166 -14.41 11.48 -11.86
N LYS A 167 -14.74 10.61 -12.82
CA LYS A 167 -15.49 9.37 -12.56
C LYS A 167 -14.65 8.26 -11.91
N LEU A 168 -13.33 8.35 -12.01
CA LEU A 168 -12.39 7.30 -11.57
C LEU A 168 -11.78 7.57 -10.20
N ILE A 169 -11.69 8.83 -9.79
CA ILE A 169 -11.10 9.23 -8.51
C ILE A 169 -12.13 9.35 -7.40
N ASP A 170 -11.63 9.20 -6.17
CA ASP A 170 -12.42 9.43 -4.96
C ASP A 170 -12.95 10.86 -4.91
N HIS A 171 -14.14 11.01 -4.33
CA HIS A 171 -14.86 12.27 -4.23
C HIS A 171 -14.04 13.41 -3.58
N THR A 172 -13.11 13.09 -2.67
CA THR A 172 -12.24 14.09 -2.02
C THR A 172 -11.27 14.79 -2.97
N LEU A 173 -11.04 14.25 -4.18
CA LEU A 173 -10.17 14.83 -5.19
C LEU A 173 -10.92 15.48 -6.37
N ARG A 174 -12.22 15.18 -6.57
CA ARG A 174 -12.94 15.56 -7.81
C ARG A 174 -12.96 17.06 -8.12
N GLU A 175 -13.05 17.87 -7.08
CA GLU A 175 -13.08 19.34 -7.18
C GLU A 175 -11.72 20.00 -6.86
N ARG A 176 -10.74 19.21 -6.43
CA ARG A 176 -9.41 19.69 -6.00
C ARG A 176 -8.28 19.27 -6.93
N LEU A 177 -8.56 18.37 -7.88
CA LEU A 177 -7.56 17.88 -8.82
C LEU A 177 -7.27 18.97 -9.86
N GLU A 178 -5.99 19.31 -9.98
CA GLU A 178 -5.52 20.26 -10.97
C GLU A 178 -5.39 19.61 -12.36
N ASP A 179 -5.71 20.34 -13.43
CA ASP A 179 -5.70 19.83 -14.80
C ASP A 179 -4.34 19.25 -15.21
N HIS A 180 -3.26 19.89 -14.76
CA HIS A 180 -1.89 19.45 -15.04
C HIS A 180 -1.56 18.08 -14.43
N SER A 181 -2.28 17.66 -13.38
CA SER A 181 -2.11 16.36 -12.70
C SER A 181 -2.87 15.22 -13.38
N VAL A 182 -3.82 15.52 -14.26
CA VAL A 182 -4.69 14.50 -14.89
C VAL A 182 -3.91 13.40 -15.64
N PRO A 183 -2.88 13.69 -16.45
CA PRO A 183 -2.10 12.64 -17.11
C PRO A 183 -1.45 11.67 -16.11
N GLN A 184 -0.93 12.21 -15.01
CA GLN A 184 -0.29 11.43 -13.95
C GLN A 184 -1.31 10.54 -13.21
N VAL A 185 -2.51 11.05 -12.94
CA VAL A 185 -3.61 10.26 -12.35
C VAL A 185 -4.01 9.11 -13.27
N LEU A 186 -4.21 9.39 -14.57
CA LEU A 186 -4.58 8.37 -15.54
C LEU A 186 -3.50 7.29 -15.67
N ASN A 187 -2.23 7.66 -15.60
CA ASN A 187 -1.12 6.71 -15.57
C ASN A 187 -1.18 5.82 -14.32
N CYS A 188 -1.42 6.38 -13.13
CA CYS A 188 -1.61 5.60 -11.90
C CYS A 188 -2.77 4.61 -12.00
N ILE A 189 -3.90 5.02 -12.59
CA ILE A 189 -5.05 4.14 -12.79
C ILE A 189 -4.70 3.00 -13.76
N ARG A 190 -3.98 3.30 -14.85
CA ARG A 190 -3.50 2.27 -15.80
C ARG A 190 -2.58 1.25 -15.12
N ILE A 191 -1.64 1.71 -14.30
CA ILE A 191 -0.78 0.83 -13.48
C ILE A 191 -1.65 -0.08 -12.60
N ALA A 192 -2.64 0.49 -11.91
CA ALA A 192 -3.54 -0.28 -11.06
C ALA A 192 -4.35 -1.33 -11.84
N CYS A 193 -4.81 -1.00 -13.06
CA CYS A 193 -5.46 -1.96 -13.95
C CYS A 193 -4.51 -3.10 -14.35
N ASP A 194 -3.25 -2.80 -14.68
CA ASP A 194 -2.26 -3.83 -15.06
C ASP A 194 -1.92 -4.74 -13.87
N CYS A 195 -1.90 -4.22 -12.65
CA CYS A 195 -1.76 -5.01 -11.42
C CYS A 195 -2.93 -5.97 -11.18
N LEU A 196 -4.11 -5.70 -11.75
CA LEU A 196 -5.31 -6.52 -11.66
C LEU A 196 -5.47 -7.49 -12.84
N ASN A 197 -4.42 -7.72 -13.63
CA ASN A 197 -4.46 -8.67 -14.73
C ASN A 197 -4.84 -10.08 -14.25
N ASP A 198 -5.73 -10.74 -15.01
CA ASP A 198 -6.21 -12.10 -14.76
C ASP A 198 -5.05 -13.13 -14.83
N ASP A 199 -4.02 -12.88 -15.65
CA ASP A 199 -2.78 -13.67 -15.69
C ASP A 199 -1.72 -13.02 -14.77
N PRO A 200 -1.34 -13.66 -13.65
CA PRO A 200 -0.33 -13.14 -12.74
C PRO A 200 1.03 -12.87 -13.40
N LYS A 201 1.37 -13.58 -14.49
CA LYS A 201 2.63 -13.37 -15.21
C LYS A 201 2.66 -12.08 -16.03
N GLN A 202 1.50 -11.51 -16.32
CA GLN A 202 1.36 -10.24 -17.04
C GLN A 202 1.28 -9.03 -16.10
N ARG A 203 1.19 -9.26 -14.78
CA ARG A 203 1.18 -8.17 -13.80
C ARG A 203 2.58 -7.55 -13.72
N PRO A 204 2.69 -6.22 -13.62
CA PRO A 204 3.99 -5.58 -13.52
C PRO A 204 4.66 -5.89 -12.19
N ASP A 205 5.98 -6.07 -12.20
CA ASP A 205 6.76 -6.16 -10.98
C ASP A 205 6.98 -4.78 -10.34
N THR A 206 7.54 -4.75 -9.13
CA THR A 206 7.76 -3.49 -8.39
C THR A 206 8.72 -2.54 -9.09
N LYS A 207 9.65 -3.06 -9.91
CA LYS A 207 10.59 -2.24 -10.68
C LYS A 207 9.87 -1.54 -11.83
N GLN A 208 9.04 -2.28 -12.57
CA GLN A 208 8.22 -1.74 -13.66
C GLN A 208 7.22 -0.71 -13.14
N ILE A 209 6.61 -0.95 -11.98
CA ILE A 209 5.71 0.02 -11.33
C ILE A 209 6.47 1.30 -10.98
N ALA A 210 7.63 1.19 -10.31
CA ALA A 210 8.43 2.35 -9.92
C ALA A 210 8.84 3.20 -11.13
N GLN A 211 9.34 2.58 -12.20
CA GLN A 211 9.72 3.26 -13.44
C GLN A 211 8.54 4.03 -14.05
N ARG A 212 7.33 3.46 -14.02
CA ARG A 212 6.13 4.11 -14.56
C ARG A 212 5.64 5.25 -13.67
N LEU A 213 5.99 5.27 -12.38
CA LEU A 213 5.68 6.37 -11.46
C LEU A 213 6.72 7.50 -11.46
N ASP A 214 7.80 7.38 -12.22
CA ASP A 214 8.80 8.45 -12.40
C ASP A 214 8.54 9.28 -13.67
N HIS A 215 7.46 8.96 -14.41
CA HIS A 215 7.01 9.61 -15.64
C HIS A 215 5.64 10.26 -15.46
#